data_AF-A0A957GG53-F1
#
_entry.id   AF-A0A957GG53-F1
#
_cell.length_a   1.000
_cell.length_b   1.000
_cell.length_c   1.000
_cell.angle_alpha   90.00
_cell.angle_beta   90.00
_cell.angle_gamma   90.00
#
_symmetry.space_group_name_H-M   'P 1'
#
loop_
_entity.id
_entity.type
_entity.pdbx_description
1 polymer ?
#
loop_
_entity_poly.entity_id
_entity_poly.type
_entity_poly.pdbx_seq_one_letter_code
_entity_poly.pdbx_strand_id
1 'polypeptide(L)'
;MFPKFWEKTAVLDCYHRYLEQTNGMFVRSRADVDDLFGNLANKIVGFHDGKKLRGYLVFRFEKVEGGSFLQNDIVVSELIYETPAALRGLLAFLHTQADQIRQVVLNLLDDDFHYVFHDPRYSDRLLPPVYHESNVQGVGLMYRVIHVGRLFTALREHDFGGQSCRLRLTVRDSLLPENAGSVLLVVENGRLRLGEGEAEATITLDVADFSSLIVGAVGFAQLYRYGLAEISDLAWVDKVDRLFAVRQKPVCLASF
;
A
#
# COMPACT_ATOMS: atom_id res chain seq x y z
N MET A 1 2.87 -12.27 -29.72
CA MET A 1 1.96 -11.20 -30.19
C MET A 1 2.54 -9.89 -29.65
N PHE A 2 2.95 -8.97 -30.53
CA PHE A 2 3.57 -7.70 -30.15
C PHE A 2 2.61 -6.87 -29.26
N PRO A 3 3.09 -6.07 -28.28
CA PRO A 3 2.20 -5.28 -27.43
C PRO A 3 1.47 -4.23 -28.26
N LYS A 4 0.13 -4.24 -28.24
CA LYS A 4 -0.70 -3.13 -28.73
C LYS A 4 -0.58 -1.96 -27.74
N PHE A 5 -0.58 -0.72 -28.23
CA PHE A 5 -0.89 0.44 -27.40
C PHE A 5 -2.30 0.26 -26.80
N TRP A 6 -2.43 0.36 -25.48
CA TRP A 6 -3.67 0.05 -24.76
C TRP A 6 -4.64 1.22 -24.75
N GLU A 7 -5.93 0.91 -24.68
CA GLU A 7 -6.97 1.92 -24.58
C GLU A 7 -7.04 2.45 -23.15
N LYS A 8 -7.08 3.79 -23.00
CA LYS A 8 -7.19 4.49 -21.71
C LYS A 8 -8.32 3.95 -20.83
N THR A 9 -9.44 3.57 -21.45
CA THR A 9 -10.60 3.01 -20.73
C THR A 9 -10.28 1.65 -20.12
N ALA A 10 -9.62 0.75 -20.86
CA ALA A 10 -9.22 -0.55 -20.33
C ALA A 10 -8.21 -0.44 -19.17
N VAL A 11 -7.29 0.53 -19.23
CA VAL A 11 -6.37 0.84 -18.14
C VAL A 11 -7.11 1.34 -16.90
N LEU A 12 -8.04 2.29 -17.07
CA LEU A 12 -8.87 2.80 -15.98
C LEU A 12 -9.71 1.68 -15.33
N ASP A 13 -10.36 0.86 -16.14
CA ASP A 13 -11.16 -0.27 -15.64
C ASP A 13 -10.29 -1.29 -14.88
N CYS A 14 -9.07 -1.55 -15.35
CA CYS A 14 -8.13 -2.43 -14.66
C CYS A 14 -7.67 -1.83 -13.33
N TYR A 15 -7.40 -0.52 -13.30
CA TYR A 15 -7.05 0.21 -12.09
C TYR A 15 -8.18 0.14 -11.06
N HIS A 16 -9.44 0.40 -11.45
CA HIS A 16 -10.57 0.38 -10.53
C HIS A 16 -10.84 -0.99 -9.93
N ARG A 17 -10.70 -2.08 -10.71
CA ARG A 17 -10.84 -3.44 -10.16
C ARG A 17 -9.74 -3.80 -9.17
N TYR A 18 -8.53 -3.29 -9.39
CA TYR A 18 -7.43 -3.44 -8.43
C TYR A 18 -7.69 -2.60 -7.17
N LEU A 19 -8.11 -1.33 -7.34
CA LEU A 19 -8.48 -0.41 -6.26
C LEU A 19 -9.55 -0.98 -5.31
N GLU A 20 -10.58 -1.64 -5.84
CA GLU A 20 -11.64 -2.25 -5.04
C GLU A 20 -11.13 -3.29 -4.02
N GLN A 21 -9.94 -3.84 -4.24
CA GLN A 21 -9.34 -4.89 -3.41
C GLN A 21 -8.11 -4.41 -2.64
N THR A 22 -7.70 -3.15 -2.82
CA THR A 22 -6.45 -2.62 -2.29
C THR A 22 -6.70 -1.43 -1.39
N ASN A 23 -6.30 -1.58 -0.12
CA ASN A 23 -6.38 -0.52 0.88
C ASN A 23 -5.50 0.68 0.48
N GLY A 24 -5.95 1.90 0.74
CA GLY A 24 -5.17 3.14 0.58
C GLY A 24 -5.17 3.79 -0.81
N MET A 25 -5.73 3.14 -1.83
CA MET A 25 -5.71 3.67 -3.21
C MET A 25 -6.72 4.80 -3.43
N PHE A 26 -6.31 5.80 -4.23
CA PHE A 26 -7.20 6.88 -4.67
C PHE A 26 -8.03 6.48 -5.88
N VAL A 27 -9.30 6.87 -5.91
CA VAL A 27 -10.13 6.75 -7.12
C VAL A 27 -9.51 7.62 -8.20
N ARG A 28 -9.09 7.00 -9.30
CA ARG A 28 -8.65 7.73 -10.50
C ARG A 28 -9.84 8.12 -11.36
N SER A 29 -9.81 9.34 -11.83
CA SER A 29 -10.71 9.90 -12.82
C SER A 29 -10.21 9.62 -14.24
N ARG A 30 -11.02 9.99 -15.23
CA ARG A 30 -10.58 9.96 -16.62
C ARG A 30 -9.44 10.95 -16.90
N ALA A 31 -9.46 12.12 -16.27
CA ALA A 31 -8.43 13.13 -16.44
C ALA A 31 -7.06 12.62 -15.98
N ASP A 32 -7.00 11.91 -14.85
CA ASP A 32 -5.74 11.32 -14.33
C ASP A 32 -5.12 10.33 -15.34
N VAL A 33 -5.97 9.54 -16.02
CA VAL A 33 -5.50 8.62 -17.06
C VAL A 33 -5.14 9.38 -18.35
N ASP A 34 -5.85 10.46 -18.67
CA ASP A 34 -5.48 11.30 -19.80
C ASP A 34 -4.10 11.93 -19.62
N ASP A 35 -3.78 12.40 -18.41
CA ASP A 35 -2.47 12.93 -18.02
C ASP A 35 -1.39 11.85 -18.05
N LEU A 36 -1.69 10.65 -17.53
CA LEU A 36 -0.79 9.49 -17.56
C LEU A 36 -0.33 9.16 -18.98
N PHE A 37 -1.27 9.17 -19.94
CA PHE A 37 -1.00 8.92 -21.36
C PHE A 37 -0.44 10.15 -22.11
N GLY A 38 -0.72 11.36 -21.62
CA GLY A 38 -0.22 12.61 -22.19
C GLY A 38 1.26 12.85 -21.90
N ASN A 39 1.79 12.26 -20.83
CA ASN A 39 3.21 12.31 -20.52
C ASN A 39 4.03 11.45 -21.50
N LEU A 40 4.74 12.12 -22.42
CA LEU A 40 5.50 11.48 -23.51
C LEU A 40 6.65 10.57 -23.04
N ALA A 41 7.14 10.77 -21.82
CA ALA A 41 8.15 9.90 -21.22
C ALA A 41 7.58 8.53 -20.84
N ASN A 42 6.27 8.47 -20.54
CA ASN A 42 5.61 7.24 -20.15
C ASN A 42 5.45 6.30 -21.35
N LYS A 43 5.73 5.04 -21.09
CA LYS A 43 5.41 3.89 -21.93
C LYS A 43 4.49 2.99 -21.12
N ILE A 44 3.41 2.54 -21.75
CA ILE A 44 2.36 1.75 -21.10
C ILE A 44 2.23 0.44 -21.83
N VAL A 45 2.44 -0.66 -21.11
CA VAL A 45 2.29 -2.02 -21.62
C VAL A 45 1.34 -2.77 -20.72
N GLY A 46 0.51 -3.61 -21.32
CA GLY A 46 -0.60 -4.30 -20.71
C GLY A 46 -0.56 -5.78 -21.03
N PHE A 47 -1.14 -6.56 -20.13
CA PHE A 47 -1.36 -7.98 -20.31
C PHE A 47 -2.86 -8.24 -20.47
N HIS A 48 -3.24 -8.88 -21.57
CA HIS A 48 -4.63 -9.23 -21.87
C HIS A 48 -4.79 -10.73 -21.97
N ASP A 49 -5.80 -11.26 -21.27
CA ASP A 49 -6.06 -12.70 -21.20
C ASP A 49 -6.92 -13.23 -22.37
N GLY A 50 -7.15 -12.38 -23.37
CA GLY A 50 -8.03 -12.64 -24.51
C GLY A 50 -9.44 -12.07 -24.33
N LYS A 51 -9.85 -11.69 -23.11
CA LYS A 51 -11.15 -11.07 -22.83
C LYS A 51 -11.03 -9.62 -22.37
N LYS A 52 -10.11 -9.34 -21.45
CA LYS A 52 -9.89 -7.99 -20.92
C LYS A 52 -8.45 -7.78 -20.48
N LEU A 53 -8.07 -6.53 -20.27
CA LEU A 53 -6.81 -6.17 -19.64
C LEU A 53 -6.80 -6.69 -18.19
N ARG A 54 -5.80 -7.49 -17.82
CA ARG A 54 -5.64 -8.09 -16.48
C ARG A 54 -4.45 -7.55 -15.69
N GLY A 55 -3.72 -6.62 -16.27
CA GLY A 55 -2.60 -5.95 -15.64
C GLY A 55 -1.90 -5.06 -16.64
N TYR A 56 -1.17 -4.08 -16.15
CA TYR A 56 -0.34 -3.19 -16.94
C TYR A 56 0.82 -2.67 -16.12
N LEU A 57 1.81 -2.14 -16.81
CA LEU A 57 2.88 -1.36 -16.22
C LEU A 57 3.03 -0.03 -16.94
N VAL A 58 3.46 0.98 -16.18
CA VAL A 58 3.87 2.28 -16.67
C VAL A 58 5.34 2.42 -16.37
N PHE A 59 6.13 2.71 -17.39
CA PHE A 59 7.57 2.85 -17.24
C PHE A 59 8.13 3.94 -18.14
N ARG A 60 9.37 4.33 -17.86
CA ARG A 60 10.16 5.22 -18.72
C ARG A 60 11.58 4.70 -18.84
N PHE A 61 12.25 5.13 -19.90
CA PHE A 61 13.70 4.94 -20.02
C PHE A 61 14.41 6.10 -19.33
N GLU A 62 15.37 5.79 -18.48
CA GLU A 62 16.26 6.76 -17.86
C GLU A 62 17.68 6.52 -18.33
N LYS A 63 18.40 7.60 -18.68
CA LYS A 63 19.81 7.49 -19.04
C LYS A 63 20.61 7.16 -17.79
N VAL A 64 21.55 6.24 -17.92
CA VAL A 64 22.47 5.93 -16.82
C VAL A 64 23.36 7.15 -16.54
N GLU A 65 23.35 7.62 -15.29
CA GLU A 65 24.21 8.73 -14.87
C GLU A 65 25.68 8.34 -15.03
N GLY A 66 26.46 9.20 -15.71
CA GLY A 66 27.86 8.92 -16.07
C GLY A 66 28.05 7.81 -17.11
N GLY A 67 26.98 7.25 -17.68
CA GLY A 67 27.02 6.20 -18.69
C GLY A 67 27.11 6.72 -20.14
N SER A 68 27.29 5.79 -21.08
CA SER A 68 27.21 6.08 -22.52
C SER A 68 25.79 6.48 -22.92
N PHE A 69 25.64 7.23 -24.02
CA PHE A 69 24.34 7.59 -24.59
C PHE A 69 23.47 6.39 -24.99
N LEU A 70 24.07 5.19 -25.10
CA LEU A 70 23.38 3.93 -25.42
C LEU A 70 22.88 3.18 -24.17
N GLN A 71 23.28 3.59 -22.97
CA GLN A 71 22.96 2.86 -21.75
C GLN A 71 21.74 3.48 -21.06
N ASN A 72 20.67 2.68 -20.95
CA ASN A 72 19.44 3.10 -20.29
C ASN A 72 19.05 2.11 -19.19
N ASP A 73 18.31 2.61 -18.21
CA ASP A 73 17.54 1.82 -17.27
C ASP A 73 16.05 1.93 -17.62
N ILE A 74 15.27 0.94 -17.22
CA ILE A 74 13.82 1.07 -17.16
C ILE A 74 13.44 1.41 -15.73
N VAL A 75 12.68 2.49 -15.55
CA VAL A 75 12.07 2.83 -14.26
C VAL A 75 10.57 2.63 -14.37
N VAL A 76 10.06 1.64 -13.64
CA VAL A 76 8.64 1.31 -13.55
C VAL A 76 8.04 2.13 -12.41
N SER A 77 7.17 3.07 -12.75
CA SER A 77 6.45 3.91 -11.80
C SER A 77 5.13 3.29 -11.33
N GLU A 78 4.59 2.36 -12.11
CA GLU A 78 3.34 1.68 -11.78
C GLU A 78 3.34 0.26 -12.33
N LEU A 79 2.97 -0.71 -11.49
CA LEU A 79 2.77 -2.11 -11.86
C LEU A 79 1.47 -2.61 -11.22
N ILE A 80 0.46 -2.85 -12.04
CA ILE A 80 -0.83 -3.40 -11.61
C ILE A 80 -1.05 -4.76 -12.27
N TYR A 81 -1.47 -5.75 -11.49
CA TYR A 81 -1.79 -7.07 -11.99
C TYR A 81 -2.89 -7.73 -11.14
N GLU A 82 -3.85 -8.36 -11.80
CA GLU A 82 -4.96 -9.06 -11.14
C GLU A 82 -4.70 -10.57 -10.99
N THR A 83 -3.65 -11.09 -11.65
CA THR A 83 -3.37 -12.54 -11.67
C THR A 83 -1.87 -12.83 -11.75
N PRO A 84 -1.42 -14.02 -11.31
CA PRO A 84 -0.04 -14.46 -11.49
C PRO A 84 0.38 -14.53 -12.97
N ALA A 85 -0.56 -14.84 -13.88
CA ALA A 85 -0.28 -14.86 -15.32
C ALA A 85 0.01 -13.45 -15.87
N ALA A 86 -0.75 -12.45 -15.41
CA ALA A 86 -0.51 -11.05 -15.77
C ALA A 86 0.84 -10.56 -15.24
N LEU A 87 1.16 -10.84 -13.98
CA LEU A 87 2.47 -10.52 -13.40
C LEU A 87 3.60 -11.13 -14.24
N ARG A 88 3.56 -12.46 -14.48
CA ARG A 88 4.58 -13.14 -15.27
C ARG A 88 4.69 -12.60 -16.70
N GLY A 89 3.57 -12.28 -17.35
CA GLY A 89 3.57 -11.73 -18.70
C GLY A 89 4.21 -10.34 -18.77
N LEU A 90 3.93 -9.48 -17.80
CA LEU A 90 4.52 -8.14 -17.69
C LEU A 90 6.02 -8.21 -17.37
N LEU A 91 6.44 -9.10 -16.47
CA LEU A 91 7.86 -9.34 -16.17
C LEU A 91 8.60 -9.96 -17.37
N ALA A 92 7.97 -10.88 -18.11
CA ALA A 92 8.52 -11.43 -19.34
C ALA A 92 8.72 -10.35 -20.41
N PHE A 93 7.78 -9.39 -20.51
CA PHE A 93 7.98 -8.22 -21.36
C PHE A 93 9.23 -7.42 -20.95
N LEU A 94 9.40 -7.09 -19.67
CA LEU A 94 10.59 -6.39 -19.19
C LEU A 94 11.87 -7.17 -19.49
N HIS A 95 11.86 -8.49 -19.29
CA HIS A 95 13.00 -9.36 -19.61
C HIS A 95 13.37 -9.32 -21.11
N THR A 96 12.39 -9.16 -22.01
CA THR A 96 12.68 -9.06 -23.46
C THR A 96 13.41 -7.78 -23.87
N GLN A 97 13.58 -6.83 -22.95
CA GLN A 97 14.32 -5.58 -23.18
C GLN A 97 15.80 -5.69 -22.74
N ALA A 98 16.25 -6.84 -22.24
CA ALA A 98 17.56 -7.02 -21.60
C ALA A 98 18.77 -6.68 -22.49
N ASP A 99 18.61 -6.66 -23.82
CA ASP A 99 19.63 -6.25 -24.78
C ASP A 99 19.82 -4.73 -24.87
N GLN A 100 18.82 -3.94 -24.41
CA GLN A 100 18.79 -2.48 -24.54
C GLN A 100 18.94 -1.74 -23.22
N ILE A 101 18.89 -2.45 -22.09
CA ILE A 101 18.87 -1.85 -20.76
C ILE A 101 19.89 -2.48 -19.83
N ARG A 102 20.40 -1.70 -18.88
CA ARG A 102 21.28 -2.19 -17.81
C ARG A 102 20.47 -2.86 -16.70
N GLN A 103 19.42 -2.20 -16.24
CA GLN A 103 18.59 -2.68 -15.12
C GLN A 103 17.13 -2.20 -15.22
N VAL A 104 16.27 -2.86 -14.45
CA VAL A 104 14.88 -2.46 -14.23
C VAL A 104 14.72 -2.06 -12.77
N VAL A 105 14.32 -0.80 -12.53
CA VAL A 105 13.98 -0.28 -11.22
C VAL A 105 12.47 -0.36 -11.05
N LEU A 106 12.02 -1.11 -10.04
CA LEU A 106 10.61 -1.29 -9.71
C LEU A 106 10.27 -0.48 -8.47
N ASN A 107 9.51 0.61 -8.63
CA ASN A 107 9.03 1.41 -7.50
C ASN A 107 7.70 0.84 -7.00
N LEU A 108 7.76 0.03 -5.93
CA LEU A 108 6.64 -0.74 -5.41
C LEU A 108 6.37 -0.44 -3.93
N LEU A 109 5.13 -0.69 -3.49
CA LEU A 109 4.72 -0.70 -2.08
C LEU A 109 4.43 -2.14 -1.64
N ASP A 110 5.41 -3.03 -1.86
CA ASP A 110 5.36 -4.45 -1.53
C ASP A 110 6.74 -4.90 -1.01
N ASP A 111 6.82 -5.10 0.30
CA ASP A 111 8.06 -5.46 1.00
C ASP A 111 8.56 -6.87 0.60
N ASP A 112 7.66 -7.74 0.16
CA ASP A 112 7.92 -9.16 -0.12
C ASP A 112 8.13 -9.44 -1.62
N PHE A 113 8.08 -8.42 -2.47
CA PHE A 113 8.16 -8.61 -3.93
C PHE A 113 9.48 -9.25 -4.39
N HIS A 114 10.54 -9.17 -3.58
CA HIS A 114 11.83 -9.79 -3.85
C HIS A 114 11.74 -11.33 -4.00
N TYR A 115 10.72 -11.99 -3.44
CA TYR A 115 10.49 -13.43 -3.64
C TYR A 115 10.07 -13.83 -5.06
N VAL A 116 9.68 -12.86 -5.90
CA VAL A 116 9.31 -13.12 -7.31
C VAL A 116 10.53 -13.51 -8.15
N PHE A 117 11.73 -13.06 -7.75
CA PHE A 117 12.95 -13.23 -8.52
C PHE A 117 13.81 -14.38 -8.00
N HIS A 118 14.49 -15.07 -8.91
CA HIS A 118 15.50 -16.06 -8.52
C HIS A 118 16.68 -15.39 -7.82
N ASP A 119 17.03 -14.18 -8.28
CA ASP A 119 18.09 -13.34 -7.73
C ASP A 119 17.50 -11.95 -7.44
N PRO A 120 17.26 -11.59 -6.16
CA PRO A 120 16.65 -10.32 -5.77
C PRO A 120 17.68 -9.19 -5.57
N ARG A 121 18.94 -9.37 -5.97
CA ARG A 121 19.97 -8.36 -5.74
C ARG A 121 19.67 -7.08 -6.51
N TYR A 122 19.64 -5.97 -5.79
CA TYR A 122 19.53 -4.63 -6.35
C TYR A 122 20.90 -4.07 -6.77
N SER A 123 21.94 -4.36 -6.00
CA SER A 123 23.31 -3.94 -6.32
C SER A 123 24.34 -4.98 -5.90
N ASP A 124 25.58 -4.78 -6.35
CA ASP A 124 26.73 -5.59 -5.93
C ASP A 124 27.23 -5.23 -4.53
N ARG A 125 26.55 -4.30 -3.83
CA ARG A 125 26.92 -3.88 -2.49
C ARG A 125 26.70 -5.03 -1.50
N LEU A 126 27.76 -5.36 -0.77
CA LEU A 126 27.71 -6.24 0.40
C LEU A 126 27.54 -5.41 1.67
N LEU A 127 26.49 -5.71 2.41
CA LEU A 127 26.18 -5.12 3.72
C LEU A 127 26.69 -6.06 4.83
N PRO A 128 27.36 -5.53 5.88
CA PRO A 128 27.76 -6.35 7.02
C PRO A 128 26.57 -7.05 7.70
N PRO A 129 26.71 -8.29 8.20
CA PRO A 129 27.90 -9.13 8.15
C PRO A 129 28.22 -9.66 6.74
N VAL A 130 27.25 -10.20 5.98
CA VAL A 130 27.41 -10.65 4.57
C VAL A 130 26.04 -10.75 3.87
N TYR A 131 25.30 -9.64 3.79
CA TYR A 131 24.01 -9.57 3.08
C TYR A 131 24.16 -8.82 1.75
N HIS A 132 23.47 -9.26 0.70
CA HIS A 132 23.35 -8.47 -0.51
C HIS A 132 22.23 -7.43 -0.36
N GLU A 133 22.43 -6.24 -0.91
CA GLU A 133 21.38 -5.23 -1.01
C GLU A 133 20.28 -5.73 -1.96
N SER A 134 19.07 -5.94 -1.43
CA SER A 134 17.90 -6.41 -2.20
C SER A 134 17.01 -5.28 -2.71
N ASN A 135 16.95 -4.18 -1.97
CA ASN A 135 16.11 -3.02 -2.28
C ASN A 135 16.54 -1.79 -1.47
N VAL A 136 16.08 -0.62 -1.91
CA VAL A 136 16.15 0.65 -1.18
C VAL A 136 14.73 1.05 -0.80
N GLN A 137 14.52 1.47 0.45
CA GLN A 137 13.21 1.85 0.97
C GLN A 137 13.15 3.35 1.30
N GLY A 138 11.98 3.94 1.03
CA GLY A 138 11.62 5.28 1.45
C GLY A 138 10.30 5.26 2.22
N VAL A 139 10.16 6.14 3.23
CA VAL A 139 8.93 6.33 4.00
C VAL A 139 8.42 7.74 3.69
N GLY A 140 7.20 7.87 3.18
CA GLY A 140 6.69 9.17 2.73
C GLY A 140 5.18 9.38 2.76
N LEU A 141 4.37 8.32 2.73
CA LEU A 141 2.92 8.46 2.82
C LEU A 141 2.51 8.74 4.26
N MET A 142 1.86 9.89 4.48
CA MET A 142 1.44 10.33 5.82
C MET A 142 -0.08 10.43 5.88
N TYR A 143 -0.67 9.81 6.91
CA TYR A 143 -2.10 9.90 7.19
C TYR A 143 -2.33 10.71 8.47
N ARG A 144 -3.45 11.44 8.53
CA ARG A 144 -3.94 12.07 9.74
C ARG A 144 -5.43 11.85 9.88
N VAL A 145 -5.84 11.20 10.97
CA VAL A 145 -7.23 11.19 11.40
C VAL A 145 -7.58 12.56 11.96
N ILE A 146 -8.50 13.25 11.30
CA ILE A 146 -8.97 14.59 11.70
C ILE A 146 -10.23 14.55 12.58
N HIS A 147 -10.94 13.43 12.63
CA HIS A 147 -12.13 13.26 13.45
C HIS A 147 -12.40 11.79 13.79
N VAL A 148 -12.02 11.35 14.99
CA VAL A 148 -12.14 9.94 15.44
C VAL A 148 -13.58 9.41 15.33
N GLY A 149 -14.57 10.15 15.83
CA GLY A 149 -15.98 9.69 15.76
C GLY A 149 -16.51 9.50 14.33
N ARG A 150 -16.29 10.48 13.44
CA ARG A 150 -16.75 10.41 12.04
C ARG A 150 -16.01 9.34 11.24
N LEU A 151 -14.74 9.07 11.56
CA LEU A 151 -13.99 7.97 10.96
C LEU A 151 -14.70 6.63 11.18
N PHE A 152 -15.10 6.32 12.41
CA PHE A 152 -15.81 5.07 12.69
C PHE A 152 -17.22 5.02 12.08
N THR A 153 -17.89 6.16 11.93
CA THR A 153 -19.13 6.23 11.14
C THR A 153 -18.90 5.90 9.66
N ALA A 154 -17.80 6.37 9.08
CA ALA A 154 -17.43 6.05 7.69
C ALA A 154 -17.01 4.58 7.52
N LEU A 155 -16.41 3.98 8.56
CA LEU A 155 -15.96 2.60 8.58
C LEU A 155 -17.04 1.60 9.08
N ARG A 156 -18.31 2.00 9.19
CA ARG A 156 -19.36 1.11 9.74
C ARG A 156 -19.55 -0.21 8.99
N GLU A 157 -19.28 -0.21 7.68
CA GLU A 157 -19.39 -1.40 6.81
C GLU A 157 -18.06 -2.18 6.70
N HIS A 158 -16.99 -1.69 7.34
CA HIS A 158 -15.71 -2.39 7.41
C HIS A 158 -15.83 -3.63 8.32
N ASP A 159 -15.05 -4.66 8.02
CA ASP A 159 -14.92 -5.85 8.86
C ASP A 159 -13.61 -5.76 9.65
N PHE A 160 -13.73 -5.55 10.95
CA PHE A 160 -12.61 -5.51 11.89
C PHE A 160 -12.20 -6.93 12.32
N GLY A 161 -11.84 -7.76 11.34
CA GLY A 161 -11.29 -9.10 11.52
C GLY A 161 -12.23 -10.12 12.16
N GLY A 162 -13.55 -9.96 12.00
CA GLY A 162 -14.56 -10.84 12.60
C GLY A 162 -14.56 -10.84 14.13
N GLN A 163 -13.87 -9.89 14.77
CA GLN A 163 -13.72 -9.86 16.23
C GLN A 163 -15.01 -9.42 16.92
N SER A 164 -15.17 -9.80 18.19
CA SER A 164 -16.19 -9.22 19.07
C SER A 164 -15.55 -8.74 20.37
N CYS A 165 -15.77 -7.46 20.68
CA CYS A 165 -15.27 -6.83 21.90
C CYS A 165 -15.85 -5.43 22.13
N ARG A 166 -15.70 -4.93 23.35
CA ARG A 166 -15.94 -3.56 23.78
C ARG A 166 -14.61 -2.92 24.15
N LEU A 167 -14.01 -2.17 23.22
CA LEU A 167 -12.70 -1.55 23.38
C LEU A 167 -12.85 -0.04 23.54
N ARG A 168 -12.28 0.53 24.60
CA ARG A 168 -12.16 1.98 24.73
C ARG A 168 -10.90 2.44 24.01
N LEU A 169 -11.06 3.31 23.02
CA LEU A 169 -9.97 3.97 22.33
C LEU A 169 -9.85 5.39 22.85
N THR A 170 -8.68 5.74 23.38
CA THR A 170 -8.33 7.11 23.79
C THR A 170 -7.27 7.66 22.85
N VAL A 171 -7.59 8.74 22.15
CA VAL A 171 -6.66 9.43 21.25
C VAL A 171 -6.21 10.73 21.90
N ARG A 172 -4.89 10.92 21.95
CA ARG A 172 -4.25 12.18 22.32
C ARG A 172 -3.99 12.98 21.05
N ASP A 173 -4.47 14.22 21.00
CA ASP A 173 -4.24 15.12 19.88
C ASP A 173 -3.96 16.53 20.40
N SER A 174 -2.68 16.91 20.43
CA SER A 174 -2.25 18.22 20.88
C SER A 174 -2.48 19.32 19.85
N LEU A 175 -2.62 18.96 18.57
CA LEU A 175 -2.81 19.92 17.48
C LEU A 175 -4.30 20.24 17.27
N LEU A 176 -5.18 19.25 17.40
CA LEU A 176 -6.64 19.40 17.28
C LEU A 176 -7.32 18.86 18.57
N PRO A 177 -7.44 19.68 19.63
CA PRO A 177 -8.01 19.25 20.91
C PRO A 177 -9.43 18.68 20.81
N GLU A 178 -10.22 19.11 19.82
CA GLU A 178 -11.56 18.59 19.54
C GLU A 178 -11.58 17.16 18.98
N ASN A 179 -10.45 16.69 18.45
CA ASN A 179 -10.24 15.32 17.98
C ASN A 179 -9.73 14.40 19.10
N ALA A 180 -9.19 14.98 20.19
CA ALA A 180 -8.75 14.24 21.36
C ALA A 180 -9.94 13.74 22.18
N GLY A 181 -9.75 12.62 22.87
CA GLY A 181 -10.75 12.07 23.78
C GLY A 181 -10.89 10.57 23.67
N SER A 182 -11.87 10.04 24.39
CA SER A 182 -12.14 8.61 24.46
C SER A 182 -13.48 8.27 23.79
N VAL A 183 -13.47 7.21 22.99
CA VAL A 183 -14.69 6.61 22.41
C VAL A 183 -14.74 5.13 22.76
N LEU A 184 -15.95 4.60 22.96
CA LEU A 184 -16.15 3.16 23.10
C LEU A 184 -16.49 2.56 21.75
N LEU A 185 -15.62 1.66 21.29
CA LEU A 185 -15.82 0.84 20.12
C LEU A 185 -16.52 -0.45 20.55
N VAL A 186 -17.75 -0.65 20.10
CA VAL A 186 -18.48 -1.90 20.28
C VAL A 186 -18.43 -2.64 18.97
N VAL A 187 -17.73 -3.77 18.96
CA VAL A 187 -17.52 -4.60 17.78
C VAL A 187 -18.23 -5.92 18.00
N GLU A 188 -19.10 -6.28 17.07
CA GLU A 188 -19.88 -7.52 17.08
C GLU A 188 -19.70 -8.22 15.74
N ASN A 189 -19.07 -9.41 15.74
CA ASN A 189 -18.74 -10.18 14.54
C ASN A 189 -18.08 -9.35 13.43
N GLY A 190 -17.11 -8.52 13.81
CA GLY A 190 -16.37 -7.63 12.91
C GLY A 190 -17.05 -6.30 12.59
N ARG A 191 -18.31 -6.10 12.98
CA ARG A 191 -19.05 -4.84 12.74
C ARG A 191 -18.90 -3.89 13.90
N LEU A 192 -18.34 -2.71 13.63
CA LEU A 192 -18.06 -1.70 14.64
C LEU A 192 -19.15 -0.63 14.67
N ARG A 193 -19.54 -0.26 15.88
CA ARG A 193 -20.32 0.95 16.18
C ARG A 193 -19.75 1.68 17.38
N LEU A 194 -20.02 2.98 17.46
CA LEU A 194 -19.79 3.74 18.67
C LEU A 194 -20.87 3.40 19.71
N GLY A 195 -20.49 3.29 20.97
CA GLY A 195 -21.41 2.95 22.06
C GLY A 195 -21.07 3.64 23.37
N GLU A 196 -21.77 3.21 24.42
CA GLU A 196 -21.59 3.69 25.80
C GLU A 196 -21.44 2.51 26.77
N GLY A 197 -20.95 2.80 27.97
CA GLY A 197 -20.79 1.85 29.07
C GLY A 197 -19.35 1.38 29.30
N GLU A 198 -19.21 0.21 29.93
CA GLU A 198 -17.92 -0.37 30.30
C GLU A 198 -17.21 -1.00 29.11
N ALA A 199 -15.88 -0.88 29.12
CA ALA A 199 -14.97 -1.48 28.16
C ALA A 199 -14.28 -2.68 28.80
N GLU A 200 -14.00 -3.70 28.00
CA GLU A 200 -13.21 -4.86 28.43
C GLU A 200 -11.71 -4.53 28.48
N ALA A 201 -11.26 -3.61 27.61
CA ALA A 201 -9.91 -3.05 27.62
C ALA A 201 -9.93 -1.60 27.14
N THR A 202 -8.88 -0.85 27.50
CA THR A 202 -8.64 0.52 27.02
C THR A 202 -7.28 0.59 26.35
N ILE A 203 -7.21 1.22 25.18
CA ILE A 203 -5.96 1.59 24.51
C ILE A 203 -5.82 3.10 24.45
N THR A 204 -4.57 3.58 24.58
CA THR A 204 -4.25 5.01 24.48
C THR A 204 -3.04 5.22 23.58
N LEU A 205 -3.12 6.18 22.67
CA LEU A 205 -2.04 6.51 21.72
C LEU A 205 -2.20 7.92 21.17
N ASP A 206 -1.12 8.49 20.64
CA ASP A 206 -1.15 9.77 19.94
C ASP A 206 -1.84 9.63 18.57
N VAL A 207 -2.41 10.72 18.07
CA VAL A 207 -3.15 10.74 16.79
C VAL A 207 -2.30 10.27 15.61
N ALA A 208 -0.97 10.49 15.64
CA ALA A 208 -0.06 10.03 14.59
C ALA A 208 0.04 8.49 14.55
N ASP A 209 0.19 7.87 15.72
CA ASP A 209 0.23 6.42 15.85
C ASP A 209 -1.14 5.80 15.54
N PHE A 210 -2.23 6.44 16.00
CA PHE A 210 -3.58 6.00 15.67
C PHE A 210 -3.84 6.06 14.16
N SER A 211 -3.38 7.11 13.49
CA SER A 211 -3.52 7.25 12.04
C SER A 211 -2.77 6.15 11.30
N SER A 212 -1.58 5.77 11.77
CA SER A 212 -0.79 4.68 11.20
C SER A 212 -1.41 3.30 11.48
N LEU A 213 -2.01 3.12 12.67
CA LEU A 213 -2.71 1.90 13.06
C LEU A 213 -3.97 1.67 12.23
N ILE A 214 -4.88 2.66 12.19
CA ILE A 214 -6.19 2.49 11.57
C ILE A 214 -6.12 2.30 10.05
N VAL A 215 -5.09 2.88 9.41
CA VAL A 215 -4.85 2.67 7.98
C VAL A 215 -4.12 1.34 7.70
N GLY A 216 -3.65 0.65 8.75
CA GLY A 216 -2.96 -0.64 8.63
C GLY A 216 -1.50 -0.53 8.17
N ALA A 217 -0.84 0.61 8.40
CA ALA A 217 0.59 0.77 8.11
C ALA A 217 1.47 0.06 9.15
N VAL A 218 1.00 -0.06 10.38
CA VAL A 218 1.69 -0.70 11.51
C VAL A 218 0.67 -1.39 12.43
N GLY A 219 1.02 -2.56 12.96
CA GLY A 219 0.18 -3.30 13.91
C GLY A 219 0.21 -2.72 15.32
N PHE A 220 -0.86 -2.97 16.09
CA PHE A 220 -0.97 -2.51 17.47
C PHE A 220 0.10 -3.12 18.37
N ALA A 221 0.37 -4.42 18.23
CA ALA A 221 1.39 -5.11 19.03
C ALA A 221 2.78 -4.48 18.84
N GLN A 222 3.05 -3.99 17.62
CA GLN A 222 4.32 -3.34 17.31
C GLN A 222 4.42 -1.93 17.93
N LEU A 223 3.33 -1.15 17.90
CA LEU A 223 3.25 0.17 18.57
C LEU A 223 3.38 0.03 20.08
N TYR A 224 2.70 -0.97 20.67
CA TYR A 224 2.83 -1.27 22.09
C TYR A 224 4.27 -1.63 22.47
N ARG A 225 4.93 -2.51 21.70
CA ARG A 225 6.34 -2.89 21.94
C ARG A 225 7.30 -1.69 21.89
N TYR A 226 6.99 -0.69 21.07
CA TYR A 226 7.78 0.54 20.97
C TYR A 226 7.44 1.58 22.03
N GLY A 227 6.43 1.33 22.88
CA GLY A 227 5.96 2.31 23.87
C GLY A 227 5.18 3.48 23.26
N LEU A 228 4.71 3.33 22.02
CA LEU A 228 3.90 4.33 21.30
C LEU A 228 2.39 4.14 21.53
N ALA A 229 2.01 3.00 22.11
CA ALA A 229 0.65 2.74 22.54
C ALA A 229 0.64 2.11 23.94
N GLU A 230 -0.36 2.47 24.72
CA GLU A 230 -0.64 1.94 26.05
C GLU A 230 -1.89 1.04 26.00
N ILE A 231 -1.94 0.01 26.83
CA ILE A 231 -3.12 -0.86 27.01
C ILE A 231 -3.36 -1.15 28.49
N SER A 232 -4.63 -1.19 28.90
CA SER A 232 -5.01 -1.43 30.30
C SER A 232 -4.78 -2.86 30.78
N ASP A 233 -4.80 -3.84 29.86
CA ASP A 233 -4.59 -5.25 30.15
C ASP A 233 -3.78 -5.90 29.02
N LEU A 234 -2.65 -6.50 29.37
CA LEU A 234 -1.72 -7.11 28.41
C LEU A 234 -2.32 -8.34 27.72
N ALA A 235 -3.27 -9.03 28.34
CA ALA A 235 -3.96 -10.17 27.73
C ALA A 235 -4.74 -9.78 26.45
N TRP A 236 -4.98 -8.48 26.23
CA TRP A 236 -5.73 -7.96 25.10
C TRP A 236 -4.88 -7.55 23.91
N VAL A 237 -3.54 -7.53 24.01
CA VAL A 237 -2.65 -7.06 22.94
C VAL A 237 -2.94 -7.79 21.61
N ASP A 238 -2.94 -9.12 21.62
CA ASP A 238 -3.18 -9.91 20.41
C ASP A 238 -4.58 -9.71 19.82
N LYS A 239 -5.58 -9.46 20.67
CA LYS A 239 -6.96 -9.23 20.21
C LYS A 239 -7.08 -7.86 19.53
N VAL A 240 -6.48 -6.83 20.13
CA VAL A 240 -6.45 -5.48 19.56
C VAL A 240 -5.63 -5.46 18.27
N ASP A 241 -4.51 -6.19 18.22
CA ASP A 241 -3.70 -6.31 17.01
C ASP A 241 -4.51 -6.93 15.85
N ARG A 242 -5.21 -8.05 16.12
CA ARG A 242 -6.13 -8.65 15.14
C ARG A 242 -7.30 -7.75 14.75
N LEU A 243 -7.79 -6.91 15.68
CA LEU A 243 -8.91 -6.01 15.43
C LEU A 243 -8.58 -4.98 14.34
N PHE A 244 -7.35 -4.48 14.32
CA PHE A 244 -6.86 -3.49 13.35
C PHE A 244 -5.97 -4.09 12.25
N ALA A 245 -5.86 -5.42 12.19
CA ALA A 245 -5.05 -6.08 11.19
C ALA A 245 -5.67 -5.91 9.80
N VAL A 246 -4.83 -5.57 8.82
CA VAL A 246 -5.20 -5.51 7.41
C VAL A 246 -4.53 -6.65 6.64
N ARG A 247 -5.19 -7.15 5.59
CA ARG A 247 -4.61 -8.16 4.71
C ARG A 247 -3.39 -7.62 3.94
N GLN A 248 -3.41 -6.34 3.58
CA GLN A 248 -2.37 -5.66 2.83
C GLN A 248 -2.19 -4.25 3.40
N LYS A 249 -0.93 -3.83 3.56
CA LYS A 249 -0.58 -2.44 3.87
C LYS A 249 -1.16 -1.48 2.83
N PRO A 250 -1.42 -0.21 3.19
CA PRO A 250 -1.97 0.76 2.26
C PRO A 250 -1.03 0.99 1.06
N VAL A 251 -1.61 1.05 -0.14
CA VAL A 251 -0.90 1.32 -1.40
C VAL A 251 -1.34 2.66 -1.94
N CYS A 252 -0.38 3.50 -2.33
CA CYS A 252 -0.62 4.75 -3.03
C CYS A 252 0.22 4.81 -4.30
N LEU A 253 -0.44 4.98 -5.45
CA LEU A 253 0.20 5.10 -6.77
C LEU A 253 0.09 6.53 -7.34
N ALA A 254 -0.29 7.50 -6.51
CA ALA A 254 -0.40 8.89 -6.90
C ALA A 254 0.90 9.63 -6.55
N SER A 255 1.40 10.45 -7.48
CA SER A 255 2.46 11.42 -7.24
C SER A 255 1.82 12.79 -7.00
N PHE A 256 1.91 13.31 -5.79
CA PHE A 256 1.41 14.63 -5.40
C PHE A 256 2.55 15.49 -4.82
#